data_AF-F1LC50-F1
#
_entry.id   AF-F1LC50-F1
#
_cell.length_a   1.000
_cell.length_b   1.000
_cell.length_c   1.000
_cell.angle_alpha   90.00
_cell.angle_beta   90.00
_cell.angle_gamma   90.00
#
_symmetry.space_group_name_H-M   'P 1'
#
loop_
_entity.id
_entity.type
_entity.pdbx_description
1 polymer ?
#
loop_
_entity_poly.entity_id
_entity_poly.type
_entity_poly.pdbx_seq_one_letter_code
_entity_poly.pdbx_strand_id
1 'polypeptide(L)'
;MIDERINYIDDFEDGEIFTIADKYTESELFLRTLNLSEKQLEIIHAYQNASVYQMIWALWNSHVETILPEIDQNAILDYYEEKRIESLAKQGFFARLWNFIKGWFRKENDEHTCYANDPGCIRMVVDGLSIDERRSLEEAASSGNHIEVTQFIENKLCEVPPLYEEYHKWNIDNDVPAALRDITLSLTYAERRAIEKLRRLELTDAIKDYYRGRIELRTPKEQHEIEEFVQRMNKTFARCYNPTRVKHELRRKSVESTKRS
;
A
#
# COMPACT_ATOMS: atom_id res chain seq x y z
N MET A 1 2.38 19.27 -55.65
CA MET A 1 3.41 20.19 -55.14
C MET A 1 3.42 20.04 -53.65
N ILE A 2 4.51 19.44 -53.17
CA ILE A 2 4.85 19.25 -51.76
C ILE A 2 5.31 20.64 -51.29
N ASP A 3 4.71 21.15 -50.21
CA ASP A 3 5.16 22.41 -49.62
C ASP A 3 5.78 22.13 -48.25
N GLU A 4 6.96 22.71 -48.09
CA GLU A 4 8.02 22.38 -47.17
C GLU A 4 7.72 22.90 -45.76
N ARG A 5 7.60 22.02 -44.76
CA ARG A 5 7.92 22.32 -43.35
C ARG A 5 8.46 21.07 -42.64
N ILE A 6 9.66 20.67 -43.05
CA ILE A 6 10.58 19.88 -42.23
C ILE A 6 11.66 20.86 -41.73
N ASN A 7 12.15 20.62 -40.51
CA ASN A 7 13.23 21.32 -39.78
C ASN A 7 12.81 22.39 -38.78
N TYR A 8 12.43 21.95 -37.58
CA TYR A 8 12.93 22.48 -36.30
C TYR A 8 12.90 21.33 -35.29
N ILE A 9 13.79 20.36 -35.51
CA ILE A 9 14.29 19.49 -34.45
C ILE A 9 15.75 19.92 -34.33
N ASP A 10 16.04 20.80 -33.37
CA ASP A 10 17.27 20.75 -32.58
C ASP A 10 17.22 21.77 -31.45
N ASP A 11 17.92 21.40 -30.38
CA ASP A 11 18.26 22.14 -29.17
C ASP A 11 17.25 22.10 -28.02
N PHE A 12 16.88 20.89 -27.59
CA PHE A 12 16.69 20.65 -26.16
C PHE A 12 17.99 20.06 -25.61
N GLU A 13 18.68 20.83 -24.76
CA GLU A 13 19.94 20.42 -24.13
C GLU A 13 19.76 19.07 -23.41
N ASP A 14 20.61 18.10 -23.76
CA ASP A 14 20.62 16.73 -23.23
C ASP A 14 20.64 16.65 -21.67
N GLY A 15 20.92 17.76 -20.97
CA GLY A 15 20.90 17.85 -19.50
C GLY A 15 19.51 17.98 -18.86
N GLU A 16 18.52 18.59 -19.55
CA GLU A 16 17.17 18.76 -18.97
C GLU A 16 16.30 17.51 -19.13
N ILE A 17 16.50 16.74 -20.19
CA ILE A 17 15.78 15.46 -20.39
C ILE A 17 16.20 14.44 -19.32
N PHE A 18 17.49 14.38 -18.97
CA PHE A 18 17.99 13.45 -17.95
C PHE A 18 17.48 13.75 -16.53
N THR A 19 17.20 15.02 -16.19
CA THR A 19 16.67 15.39 -14.87
C THR A 19 15.16 15.22 -14.73
N ILE A 20 14.42 15.25 -15.84
CA ILE A 20 12.97 14.98 -15.87
C ILE A 20 12.70 13.47 -15.91
N ALA A 21 13.55 12.68 -16.57
CA ALA A 21 13.47 11.22 -16.62
C ALA A 21 13.60 10.55 -15.24
N ASP A 22 14.36 11.14 -14.31
CA ASP A 22 14.47 10.64 -12.92
C ASP A 22 13.17 10.78 -12.11
N LYS A 23 12.17 11.51 -12.61
CA LYS A 23 10.94 11.83 -11.86
C LYS A 23 9.67 11.21 -12.45
N TYR A 24 9.67 10.81 -13.72
CA TYR A 24 8.48 10.34 -14.42
C TYR A 24 8.79 9.10 -15.27
N THR A 25 7.91 8.10 -15.27
CA THR A 25 8.07 6.93 -16.15
C THR A 25 7.81 7.30 -17.62
N GLU A 26 8.35 6.54 -18.58
CA GLU A 26 8.13 6.76 -20.03
C GLU A 26 6.64 6.88 -20.40
N SER A 27 5.79 6.13 -19.69
CA SER A 27 4.33 6.18 -19.80
C SER A 27 3.75 7.55 -19.40
N GLU A 28 4.31 8.21 -18.39
CA GLU A 28 3.87 9.54 -17.94
C GLU A 28 4.31 10.65 -18.89
N LEU A 29 5.49 10.49 -19.51
CA LEU A 29 5.97 11.34 -20.59
C LEU A 29 5.08 11.21 -21.83
N PHE A 30 4.68 9.99 -22.20
CA PHE A 30 3.77 9.76 -23.33
C PHE A 30 2.39 10.40 -23.10
N LEU A 31 1.79 10.21 -21.92
CA LEU A 31 0.46 10.77 -21.62
C LEU A 31 0.42 12.30 -21.73
N ARG A 32 1.51 12.99 -21.37
CA ARG A 32 1.61 14.45 -21.52
C ARG A 32 1.65 14.92 -22.98
N THR A 33 2.11 14.08 -23.91
CA THR A 33 2.14 14.41 -25.34
C THR A 33 0.77 14.32 -26.03
N LEU A 34 -0.23 13.71 -25.38
CA LEU A 34 -1.56 13.47 -25.95
C LEU A 34 -2.54 14.67 -25.88
N ASN A 35 -2.08 15.89 -25.55
CA ASN A 35 -2.93 17.10 -25.39
C ASN A 35 -4.17 16.85 -24.51
N LEU A 36 -4.03 16.01 -23.47
CA LEU A 36 -5.09 15.72 -22.52
C LEU A 36 -5.32 16.93 -21.60
N SER A 37 -6.56 17.13 -21.17
CA SER A 37 -6.82 18.08 -20.09
C SER A 37 -6.17 17.62 -18.78
N GLU A 38 -5.83 18.56 -17.90
CA GLU A 38 -5.27 18.29 -16.58
C GLU A 38 -6.11 17.26 -15.80
N LYS A 39 -7.43 17.39 -15.84
CA LYS A 39 -8.36 16.44 -15.21
C LYS A 39 -8.30 15.03 -15.79
N GLN A 40 -8.08 14.89 -17.10
CA GLN A 40 -7.92 13.57 -17.73
C GLN A 40 -6.59 12.93 -17.32
N LEU A 41 -5.51 13.72 -17.22
CA LEU A 41 -4.22 13.24 -16.71
C LEU A 41 -4.36 12.77 -15.26
N GLU A 42 -5.00 13.55 -14.40
CA GLU A 42 -5.25 13.17 -13.00
C GLU A 42 -5.98 11.82 -12.87
N ILE A 43 -7.03 11.61 -13.67
CA ILE A 43 -7.80 10.35 -13.66
C ILE A 43 -6.93 9.17 -14.10
N ILE A 44 -6.10 9.36 -15.13
CA ILE A 44 -5.23 8.30 -15.65
C ILE A 44 -4.15 7.95 -14.61
N HIS A 45 -3.49 8.96 -14.01
CA HIS A 45 -2.52 8.73 -12.94
C HIS A 45 -3.16 8.04 -11.73
N ALA A 46 -4.38 8.45 -11.34
CA ALA A 46 -5.11 7.80 -10.25
C ALA A 46 -5.40 6.32 -10.56
N TYR A 47 -5.82 6.01 -11.79
CA TYR A 47 -6.04 4.63 -12.23
C TYR A 47 -4.73 3.82 -12.25
N GLN A 48 -3.64 4.37 -12.77
CA GLN A 48 -2.30 3.74 -12.73
C GLN A 48 -1.86 3.45 -11.30
N ASN A 49 -1.97 4.42 -10.40
CA ASN A 49 -1.59 4.24 -9.00
C ASN A 49 -2.47 3.19 -8.33
N ALA A 50 -3.79 3.17 -8.60
CA ALA A 50 -4.70 2.18 -8.05
C ALA A 50 -4.31 0.75 -8.47
N SER A 51 -4.02 0.52 -9.75
CA SER A 51 -3.60 -0.81 -10.24
C SER A 51 -2.28 -1.25 -9.62
N VAL A 52 -1.31 -0.36 -9.48
CA VAL A 52 -0.02 -0.68 -8.85
C VAL A 52 -0.22 -1.04 -7.39
N TYR A 53 -1.00 -0.26 -6.63
CA TYR A 53 -1.29 -0.60 -5.24
C TYR A 53 -2.08 -1.90 -5.10
N GLN A 54 -2.98 -2.20 -6.03
CA GLN A 54 -3.68 -3.48 -6.06
C GLN A 54 -2.70 -4.65 -6.24
N MET A 55 -1.69 -4.50 -7.09
CA MET A 55 -0.64 -5.51 -7.26
C MET A 55 0.21 -5.65 -6.01
N ILE A 56 0.68 -4.55 -5.43
CA ILE A 56 1.43 -4.55 -4.18
C ILE A 56 0.63 -5.23 -3.06
N TRP A 57 -0.67 -4.92 -2.95
CA TRP A 57 -1.57 -5.54 -1.98
C TRP A 57 -1.73 -7.05 -2.23
N ALA A 58 -1.85 -7.49 -3.48
CA ALA A 58 -1.93 -8.92 -3.81
C ALA A 58 -0.62 -9.65 -3.46
N LEU A 59 0.53 -9.06 -3.78
CA LEU A 59 1.85 -9.60 -3.44
C LEU A 59 2.00 -9.74 -1.92
N TRP A 60 1.65 -8.70 -1.17
CA TRP A 60 1.63 -8.72 0.29
C TRP A 60 0.75 -9.86 0.83
N ASN A 61 -0.51 -9.95 0.38
CA ASN A 61 -1.42 -10.97 0.90
C ASN A 61 -1.04 -12.39 0.47
N SER A 62 -0.35 -12.57 -0.66
CA SER A 62 0.15 -13.89 -1.08
C SER A 62 1.00 -14.59 0.00
N HIS A 63 1.72 -13.82 0.82
CA HIS A 63 2.52 -14.36 1.92
C HIS A 63 1.90 -14.09 3.31
N VAL A 64 1.38 -12.88 3.57
CA VAL A 64 0.88 -12.50 4.90
C VAL A 64 -0.41 -13.22 5.27
N GLU A 65 -1.34 -13.39 4.33
CA GLU A 65 -2.70 -13.86 4.64
C GLU A 65 -2.72 -15.26 5.27
N THR A 66 -1.73 -16.09 4.92
CA THR A 66 -1.54 -17.45 5.48
C THR A 66 -1.31 -17.45 7.00
N ILE A 67 -0.73 -16.38 7.53
CA ILE A 67 -0.38 -16.22 8.95
C ILE A 67 -1.33 -15.24 9.63
N LEU A 68 -1.68 -14.17 8.92
CA LEU A 68 -2.44 -13.05 9.44
C LEU A 68 -3.52 -12.67 8.42
N PRO A 69 -4.73 -13.23 8.57
CA PRO A 69 -5.85 -12.94 7.68
C PRO A 69 -6.14 -11.44 7.59
N GLU A 70 -6.71 -10.99 6.47
CA GLU A 70 -6.95 -9.56 6.21
C GLU A 70 -7.73 -8.85 7.34
N ILE A 71 -8.75 -9.50 7.90
CA ILE A 71 -9.53 -8.95 9.03
C ILE A 71 -8.66 -8.71 10.28
N ASP A 72 -7.65 -9.54 10.50
CA ASP A 72 -6.71 -9.39 11.61
C ASP A 72 -5.69 -8.28 11.33
N GLN A 73 -5.21 -8.18 10.08
CA GLN A 73 -4.35 -7.07 9.64
C GLN A 73 -5.05 -5.71 9.86
N ASN A 74 -6.31 -5.61 9.47
CA ASN A 74 -7.14 -4.42 9.66
C ASN A 74 -7.38 -4.10 11.14
N ALA A 75 -7.65 -5.12 11.97
CA ALA A 75 -7.80 -4.92 13.40
C ALA A 75 -6.51 -4.38 14.07
N ILE A 76 -5.34 -4.87 13.64
CA ILE A 76 -4.05 -4.38 14.14
C ILE A 76 -3.79 -2.94 13.67
N LEU A 77 -4.10 -2.61 12.42
CA LEU A 77 -4.02 -1.23 11.91
C LEU A 77 -4.88 -0.28 12.74
N ASP A 78 -6.13 -0.66 13.02
CA ASP A 78 -7.05 0.13 13.83
C ASP A 78 -6.49 0.34 15.25
N TYR A 79 -5.89 -0.68 15.87
CA TYR A 79 -5.23 -0.54 17.17
C TYR A 79 -4.10 0.49 17.14
N TYR A 80 -3.17 0.42 16.18
CA TYR A 80 -2.05 1.35 16.11
C TYR A 80 -2.50 2.78 15.76
N GLU A 81 -3.56 2.92 14.97
CA GLU A 81 -4.17 4.20 14.68
C GLU A 81 -4.81 4.83 15.94
N GLU A 82 -5.56 4.05 16.73
CA GLU A 82 -6.09 4.49 18.02
C GLU A 82 -4.97 4.89 18.98
N LYS A 83 -3.92 4.05 19.10
CA LYS A 83 -2.75 4.33 19.94
C LYS A 83 -2.06 5.63 19.54
N ARG A 84 -1.93 5.89 18.23
CA ARG A 84 -1.39 7.14 17.68
C ARG A 84 -2.25 8.34 18.07
N ILE A 85 -3.57 8.26 17.86
CA ILE A 85 -4.53 9.32 18.21
C ILE A 85 -4.48 9.62 19.70
N GLU A 86 -4.47 8.60 20.56
CA GLU A 86 -4.33 8.77 22.01
C GLU A 86 -3.01 9.44 22.39
N SER A 87 -1.90 9.03 21.76
CA SER A 87 -0.59 9.64 22.03
C SER A 87 -0.59 11.12 21.67
N LEU A 88 -1.19 11.50 20.53
CA LEU A 88 -1.35 12.89 20.10
C LEU A 88 -2.26 13.66 21.06
N ALA A 89 -3.35 13.06 21.51
CA ALA A 89 -4.26 13.64 22.48
C ALA A 89 -3.54 13.95 23.81
N LYS A 90 -2.65 13.05 24.26
CA LYS A 90 -1.84 13.20 25.48
C LYS A 90 -0.67 14.20 25.33
N GLN A 91 -0.25 14.52 24.10
CA GLN A 91 0.82 15.50 23.86
C GLN A 91 0.37 16.94 24.15
N GLY A 92 1.18 17.68 24.92
CA GLY A 92 1.01 19.11 25.14
C GLY A 92 1.27 19.94 23.86
N PHE A 93 0.79 21.18 23.86
CA PHE A 93 0.88 22.11 22.71
C PHE A 93 2.29 22.18 22.09
N PHE A 94 3.33 22.34 22.93
CA PHE A 94 4.72 22.43 22.45
C PHE A 94 5.25 21.12 21.86
N ALA A 95 4.81 19.96 22.35
CA ALA A 95 5.20 18.67 21.78
C ALA A 95 4.56 18.47 20.40
N ARG A 96 3.30 18.88 20.23
CA ARG A 96 2.62 18.88 18.91
C ARG A 96 3.29 19.85 17.94
N LEU A 97 3.58 21.08 18.39
CA LEU A 97 4.29 22.08 17.60
C LEU A 97 5.69 21.60 17.19
N TRP A 98 6.42 20.95 18.11
CA TRP A 98 7.73 20.39 17.81
C TRP A 98 7.67 19.22 16.84
N ASN A 99 6.65 18.36 16.93
CA ASN A 99 6.40 17.30 15.94
C ASN A 99 6.08 17.88 14.56
N PHE A 100 5.29 18.96 14.49
CA PHE A 100 5.02 19.69 13.25
C PHE A 100 6.30 20.27 12.65
N ILE A 101 7.13 20.93 13.46
CA ILE A 101 8.43 21.49 13.05
C ILE A 101 9.38 20.38 12.58
N LYS A 102 9.46 19.25 13.30
CA LYS A 102 10.26 18.08 12.90
C LYS A 102 9.81 17.51 11.56
N GLY A 103 8.50 17.40 11.32
CA GLY A 103 7.95 16.98 10.03
C GLY A 103 8.42 17.89 8.90
N TRP A 104 8.41 19.20 9.15
CA TRP A 104 8.91 20.21 8.20
C TRP A 104 10.40 20.07 7.89
N PHE A 105 11.24 19.78 8.89
CA PHE A 105 12.68 19.58 8.69
C PHE A 105 13.06 18.22 8.10
N ARG A 106 12.24 17.19 8.28
CA ARG A 106 12.54 15.84 7.79
C ARG A 106 12.35 15.66 6.29
N LYS A 107 11.73 16.62 5.56
CA LYS A 107 11.20 16.35 4.21
C LYS A 107 10.47 14.99 4.18
N GLU A 108 9.75 14.65 5.24
CA GLU A 108 8.68 13.68 5.08
C GLU A 108 7.69 14.42 4.18
N ASN A 109 7.68 14.08 2.88
CA ASN A 109 6.67 14.52 1.93
C ASN A 109 5.32 13.97 2.41
N ASP A 110 4.77 14.54 3.47
CA ASP A 110 3.49 14.18 4.01
C ASP A 110 2.51 15.23 3.49
N GLU A 111 1.98 15.01 2.28
CA GLU A 111 0.70 15.58 1.89
C GLU A 111 0.10 14.81 0.69
N HIS A 112 -0.67 13.76 1.02
CA HIS A 112 -1.80 13.25 0.23
C HIS A 112 -1.54 12.65 -1.17
N THR A 113 -0.32 12.66 -1.70
CA THR A 113 -0.05 12.05 -3.00
C THR A 113 0.27 10.57 -2.85
N CYS A 114 -0.75 9.74 -3.06
CA CYS A 114 -0.64 8.31 -3.20
C CYS A 114 0.05 7.96 -4.52
N TYR A 115 1.36 8.11 -4.55
CA TYR A 115 2.22 7.78 -5.67
C TYR A 115 2.79 6.38 -5.40
N ALA A 116 2.30 5.39 -6.15
CA ALA A 116 2.66 3.99 -5.97
C ALA A 116 4.08 3.69 -6.50
N ASN A 117 5.09 4.35 -5.92
CA ASN A 117 6.49 4.31 -6.35
C ASN A 117 7.38 3.43 -5.47
N ASP A 118 6.84 2.87 -4.39
CA ASP A 118 7.59 2.03 -3.47
C ASP A 118 6.83 0.71 -3.25
N PRO A 119 7.36 -0.43 -3.74
CA PRO A 119 8.62 -0.57 -4.48
C PRO A 119 8.48 -0.12 -5.95
N GLY A 120 9.55 0.43 -6.52
CA GLY A 120 9.58 0.95 -7.90
C GLY A 120 9.53 -0.17 -8.94
N CYS A 121 10.10 -1.33 -8.62
CA CYS A 121 10.08 -2.50 -9.50
C CYS A 121 8.66 -2.94 -9.89
N ILE A 122 7.68 -2.86 -8.99
CA ILE A 122 6.29 -3.23 -9.27
C ILE A 122 5.62 -2.20 -10.17
N ARG A 123 5.89 -0.90 -9.95
CA ARG A 123 5.43 0.17 -10.84
C ARG A 123 5.92 -0.04 -12.27
N MET A 124 7.22 -0.34 -12.43
CA MET A 124 7.82 -0.58 -13.75
C MET A 124 7.19 -1.77 -14.47
N VAL A 125 6.94 -2.88 -13.77
CA VAL A 125 6.27 -4.04 -14.37
C VAL A 125 4.86 -3.67 -14.81
N VAL A 126 4.06 -3.06 -13.92
CA VAL A 126 2.66 -2.71 -14.20
C VAL A 126 2.51 -1.69 -15.32
N ASP A 127 3.39 -0.68 -15.38
CA ASP A 127 3.39 0.32 -16.44
C ASP A 127 3.80 -0.26 -17.80
N GLY A 128 4.58 -1.35 -17.81
CA GLY A 128 5.02 -2.05 -19.02
C GLY A 128 4.03 -3.10 -19.56
N LEU A 129 2.92 -3.36 -18.86
CA LEU A 129 1.95 -4.37 -19.29
C LEU A 129 1.09 -3.88 -20.46
N SER A 130 0.77 -4.81 -21.36
CA SER A 130 -0.32 -4.59 -22.31
C SER A 130 -1.67 -4.48 -21.58
N ILE A 131 -2.67 -3.88 -22.24
CA ILE A 131 -4.02 -3.71 -21.67
C ILE A 131 -4.63 -5.05 -21.25
N ASP A 132 -4.44 -6.11 -22.04
CA ASP A 132 -5.01 -7.42 -21.77
C ASP A 132 -4.28 -8.16 -20.64
N GLU A 133 -2.94 -8.07 -20.57
CA GLU A 133 -2.17 -8.57 -19.42
C GLU A 133 -2.60 -7.86 -18.14
N ARG A 134 -2.72 -6.53 -18.17
CA ARG A 134 -3.12 -5.74 -17.01
C ARG A 134 -4.52 -6.09 -16.54
N ARG A 135 -5.50 -6.19 -17.45
CA ARG A 135 -6.88 -6.60 -17.12
C ARG A 135 -6.91 -7.97 -16.46
N SER A 136 -6.19 -8.94 -17.04
CA SER A 136 -6.12 -10.30 -16.51
C SER A 136 -5.53 -10.32 -15.09
N LEU A 137 -4.47 -9.53 -14.86
CA LEU A 137 -3.82 -9.43 -13.56
C LEU A 137 -4.71 -8.73 -12.51
N GLU A 138 -5.45 -7.68 -12.91
CA GLU A 138 -6.44 -7.01 -12.06
C GLU A 138 -7.61 -7.94 -11.69
N GLU A 139 -8.06 -8.80 -12.60
CA GLU A 139 -9.07 -9.83 -12.35
C GLU A 139 -8.56 -10.92 -11.38
N ALA A 140 -7.32 -11.39 -11.56
CA ALA A 140 -6.68 -12.33 -10.64
C ALA A 140 -6.55 -11.75 -9.22
N ALA A 141 -6.09 -10.50 -9.10
CA ALA A 141 -5.99 -9.81 -7.81
C ALA A 141 -7.36 -9.62 -7.15
N SER A 142 -8.39 -9.25 -7.93
CA SER A 142 -9.74 -9.02 -7.43
C SER A 142 -10.47 -10.30 -7.00
N SER A 143 -10.13 -11.43 -7.60
CA SER A 143 -10.69 -12.74 -7.27
C SER A 143 -9.97 -13.46 -6.11
N GLY A 144 -8.94 -12.83 -5.53
CA GLY A 144 -8.16 -13.41 -4.45
C GLY A 144 -7.11 -14.42 -4.92
N ASN A 145 -6.85 -14.53 -6.22
CA ASN A 145 -5.81 -15.40 -6.75
C ASN A 145 -4.42 -14.75 -6.64
N HIS A 146 -3.98 -14.49 -5.41
CA HIS A 146 -2.73 -13.80 -5.12
C HIS A 146 -1.51 -14.58 -5.62
N ILE A 147 -1.57 -15.92 -5.67
CA ILE A 147 -0.50 -16.77 -6.17
C ILE A 147 -0.23 -16.51 -7.66
N GLU A 148 -1.29 -16.42 -8.47
CA GLU A 148 -1.17 -16.13 -9.90
C GLU A 148 -0.56 -14.75 -10.13
N VAL A 149 -0.97 -13.75 -9.35
CA VAL A 149 -0.38 -12.40 -9.40
C VAL A 149 1.11 -12.44 -9.08
N THR A 150 1.50 -13.11 -7.99
CA THR A 150 2.90 -13.26 -7.59
C THR A 150 3.73 -13.93 -8.67
N GLN A 151 3.26 -15.06 -9.21
CA GLN A 151 3.98 -15.77 -10.27
C GLN A 151 4.15 -14.92 -11.53
N PHE A 152 3.11 -14.19 -11.93
CA PHE A 152 3.18 -13.32 -13.11
C PHE A 152 4.21 -12.20 -12.92
N ILE A 153 4.16 -11.50 -11.78
CA ILE A 153 5.10 -10.42 -11.47
C ILE A 153 6.53 -10.94 -11.36
N GLU A 154 6.75 -12.04 -10.64
CA GLU A 154 8.08 -12.64 -10.49
C GLU A 154 8.66 -13.06 -11.84
N ASN A 155 7.86 -13.64 -12.75
CA ASN A 155 8.30 -14.00 -14.08
C ASN A 155 8.78 -12.79 -14.88
N LYS A 156 8.05 -11.65 -14.84
CA LYS A 156 8.46 -10.40 -15.50
C LYS A 156 9.73 -9.82 -14.88
N LEU A 157 9.87 -9.89 -13.55
CA LEU A 157 11.05 -9.38 -12.84
C LEU A 157 12.29 -10.24 -13.09
N CYS A 158 12.15 -11.56 -13.28
CA CYS A 158 13.28 -12.46 -13.58
C CYS A 158 14.02 -12.08 -14.87
N GLU A 159 13.35 -11.40 -15.79
CA GLU A 159 13.94 -10.89 -17.04
C GLU A 159 14.85 -9.65 -16.81
N VAL A 160 14.74 -9.00 -15.64
CA VAL A 160 15.46 -7.76 -15.29
C VAL A 160 16.09 -7.88 -13.89
N PRO A 161 17.34 -8.39 -13.77
CA PRO A 161 17.95 -8.75 -12.48
C PRO A 161 17.96 -7.64 -11.41
N PRO A 162 18.23 -6.35 -11.72
CA PRO A 162 18.17 -5.29 -10.70
C PRO A 162 16.79 -5.13 -10.06
N LEU A 163 15.71 -5.25 -10.85
CA LEU A 163 14.34 -5.13 -10.36
C LEU A 163 13.92 -6.35 -9.54
N TYR A 164 14.44 -7.52 -9.90
CA TYR A 164 14.27 -8.74 -9.12
C TYR A 164 14.91 -8.62 -7.74
N GLU A 165 16.15 -8.11 -7.64
CA GLU A 165 16.82 -7.87 -6.37
C GLU A 165 16.07 -6.86 -5.48
N GLU A 166 15.56 -5.78 -6.07
CA GLU A 166 14.71 -4.80 -5.37
C GLU A 166 13.46 -5.46 -4.79
N TYR A 167 12.75 -6.26 -5.60
CA TYR A 167 11.57 -7.00 -5.16
C TYR A 167 11.89 -7.97 -4.03
N HIS A 168 12.98 -8.74 -4.13
CA HIS A 168 13.39 -9.67 -3.07
C HIS A 168 13.67 -8.96 -1.76
N LYS A 169 14.39 -7.84 -1.82
CA LYS A 169 14.65 -7.02 -0.65
C LYS A 169 13.35 -6.49 -0.04
N TRP A 170 12.47 -5.92 -0.85
CA TRP A 170 11.16 -5.44 -0.41
C TRP A 170 10.35 -6.56 0.23
N ASN A 171 10.34 -7.75 -0.36
CA ASN A 171 9.59 -8.90 0.14
C ASN A 171 10.13 -9.38 1.51
N ILE A 172 11.46 -9.44 1.67
CA ILE A 172 12.11 -9.81 2.95
C ILE A 172 11.82 -8.77 4.03
N ASP A 173 11.92 -7.48 3.71
CA ASP A 173 11.69 -6.39 4.66
C ASP A 173 10.22 -6.35 5.13
N ASN A 174 9.31 -6.93 4.36
CA ASN A 174 7.89 -6.99 4.63
C ASN A 174 7.42 -8.35 5.17
N ASP A 175 8.33 -9.24 5.59
CA ASP A 175 7.91 -10.49 6.21
C ASP A 175 7.24 -10.27 7.59
N VAL A 176 6.32 -11.17 7.95
CA VAL A 176 5.59 -11.08 9.22
C VAL A 176 6.56 -11.28 10.40
N PRO A 177 6.65 -10.32 11.35
CA PRO A 177 7.58 -10.42 12.47
C PRO A 177 7.36 -11.69 13.31
N ALA A 178 8.45 -12.27 13.83
CA ALA A 178 8.40 -13.50 14.62
C ALA A 178 7.45 -13.40 15.83
N ALA A 179 7.45 -12.26 16.52
CA ALA A 179 6.55 -12.01 17.65
C ALA A 179 5.07 -12.05 17.23
N LEU A 180 4.74 -11.53 16.04
CA LEU A 180 3.37 -11.56 15.51
C LEU A 180 2.97 -12.95 15.02
N ARG A 181 3.90 -13.67 14.37
CA ARG A 181 3.74 -15.09 14.02
C ARG A 181 3.45 -15.92 15.26
N ASP A 182 4.18 -15.71 16.34
CA ASP A 182 4.00 -16.42 17.60
C ASP A 182 2.60 -16.14 18.21
N ILE A 183 2.09 -14.91 18.15
CA ILE A 183 0.72 -14.60 18.61
C ILE A 183 -0.33 -15.45 17.89
N THR A 184 -0.18 -15.68 16.59
CA THR A 184 -1.16 -16.44 15.81
C THR A 184 -0.93 -17.96 15.88
N LEU A 185 0.33 -18.41 15.90
CA LEU A 185 0.68 -19.83 15.84
C LEU A 185 0.62 -20.51 17.21
N SER A 186 0.84 -19.78 18.31
CA SER A 186 0.78 -20.31 19.68
C SER A 186 -0.63 -20.49 20.24
N LEU A 187 -1.67 -20.23 19.44
CA LEU A 187 -3.06 -20.38 19.85
C LEU A 187 -3.38 -21.84 20.23
N THR A 188 -3.94 -22.02 21.42
CA THR A 188 -4.58 -23.28 21.79
C THR A 188 -5.76 -23.58 20.86
N TYR A 189 -6.19 -24.83 20.81
CA TYR A 189 -7.32 -25.22 19.98
C TYR A 189 -8.62 -24.45 20.30
N ALA A 190 -8.85 -24.15 21.58
CA ALA A 190 -10.01 -23.37 22.01
C ALA A 190 -9.92 -21.90 21.55
N GLU A 191 -8.75 -21.27 21.72
CA GLU A 191 -8.53 -19.89 21.28
C GLU A 191 -8.60 -19.76 19.76
N ARG A 192 -8.03 -20.71 19.02
CA ARG A 192 -8.14 -20.74 17.55
C ARG A 192 -9.59 -20.77 17.09
N ARG A 193 -10.42 -21.64 17.68
CA ARG A 193 -11.86 -21.70 17.37
C ARG A 193 -12.59 -20.41 17.77
N ALA A 194 -12.21 -19.78 18.89
CA ALA A 194 -12.81 -18.52 19.31
C ALA A 194 -12.48 -17.40 18.32
N ILE A 195 -11.20 -17.26 17.95
CA ILE A 195 -10.74 -16.25 16.98
C ILE A 195 -11.39 -16.49 15.61
N GLU A 196 -11.44 -17.73 15.12
CA GLU A 196 -12.15 -18.05 13.87
C GLU A 196 -13.63 -17.66 13.92
N LYS A 197 -14.29 -17.83 15.07
CA LYS A 197 -15.67 -17.40 15.25
C LYS A 197 -15.80 -15.87 15.22
N LEU A 198 -14.86 -15.14 15.85
CA LEU A 198 -14.82 -13.68 15.76
C LEU A 198 -14.65 -13.21 14.32
N ARG A 199 -13.74 -13.85 13.56
CA ARG A 199 -13.52 -13.57 12.13
C ARG A 199 -14.78 -13.79 11.31
N ARG A 200 -15.46 -14.94 11.48
CA ARG A 200 -16.72 -15.28 10.78
C ARG A 200 -17.86 -14.31 11.08
N LEU A 201 -17.89 -13.74 12.28
CA LEU A 201 -18.90 -12.77 12.71
C LEU A 201 -18.49 -11.32 12.40
N GLU A 202 -17.35 -11.10 11.74
CA GLU A 202 -16.80 -9.77 11.42
C GLU A 202 -16.67 -8.86 12.67
N LEU A 203 -16.33 -9.45 13.83
CA LEU A 203 -16.21 -8.72 15.11
C LEU A 203 -14.82 -8.08 15.24
N THR A 204 -14.50 -7.13 14.36
CA THR A 204 -13.17 -6.50 14.26
C THR A 204 -12.69 -5.87 15.57
N ASP A 205 -13.57 -5.26 16.36
CA ASP A 205 -13.19 -4.66 17.66
C ASP A 205 -12.73 -5.73 18.68
N ALA A 206 -13.37 -6.90 18.69
CA ALA A 206 -12.96 -7.99 19.57
C ALA A 206 -11.63 -8.64 19.11
N ILE A 207 -11.42 -8.71 17.79
CA ILE A 207 -10.14 -9.16 17.21
C ILE A 207 -9.04 -8.15 17.56
N LYS A 208 -9.33 -6.85 17.46
CA LYS A 208 -8.43 -5.75 17.84
C LYS A 208 -8.04 -5.86 19.32
N ASP A 209 -9.00 -6.05 20.22
CA ASP A 209 -8.73 -6.19 21.66
C ASP A 209 -7.86 -7.43 21.96
N TYR A 210 -8.10 -8.54 21.26
CA TYR A 210 -7.22 -9.72 21.34
C TYR A 210 -5.79 -9.36 20.95
N TYR A 211 -5.58 -8.77 19.77
CA TYR A 211 -4.23 -8.41 19.32
C TYR A 211 -3.57 -7.36 20.21
N ARG A 212 -4.31 -6.35 20.68
CA ARG A 212 -3.83 -5.36 21.66
C ARG A 212 -3.26 -6.07 22.89
N GLY A 213 -4.06 -6.91 23.54
CA GLY A 213 -3.64 -7.61 24.75
C GLY A 213 -2.42 -8.53 24.52
N ARG A 214 -2.31 -9.15 23.35
CA ARG A 214 -1.17 -10.04 23.03
C ARG A 214 0.08 -9.28 22.65
N ILE A 215 -0.04 -8.15 21.95
CA ILE A 215 1.08 -7.28 21.57
C ILE A 215 1.65 -6.57 22.81
N GLU A 216 0.79 -6.03 23.68
CA GLU A 216 1.23 -5.30 24.87
C GLU A 216 1.97 -6.17 25.90
N LEU A 217 1.76 -7.50 25.87
CA LEU A 217 2.51 -8.47 26.68
C LEU A 217 3.90 -8.78 26.13
N ARG A 218 4.22 -8.38 24.89
CA ARG A 218 5.54 -8.60 24.28
C ARG A 218 6.58 -7.64 24.84
N THR A 219 7.85 -7.98 24.68
CA THR A 219 8.95 -7.10 25.04
C THR A 219 8.90 -5.79 24.23
N PRO A 220 9.47 -4.68 24.74
CA PRO A 220 9.50 -3.42 23.99
C PRO A 220 10.12 -3.53 22.60
N LYS A 221 11.13 -4.39 22.44
CA LYS A 221 11.76 -4.67 21.15
C LYS A 221 10.78 -5.31 20.16
N GLU A 222 10.09 -6.36 20.59
CA GLU A 222 9.09 -7.05 19.76
C GLU A 222 7.91 -6.14 19.41
N GLN A 223 7.45 -5.31 20.37
CA GLN A 223 6.40 -4.33 20.10
C GLN A 223 6.80 -3.33 19.02
N HIS A 224 8.07 -2.89 19.03
CA HIS A 224 8.62 -2.00 18.03
C HIS A 224 8.71 -2.66 16.65
N GLU A 225 9.17 -3.92 16.58
CA GLU A 225 9.22 -4.68 15.33
C GLU A 225 7.82 -4.84 14.70
N ILE A 226 6.80 -5.12 15.51
CA ILE A 226 5.40 -5.21 15.05
C ILE A 226 4.92 -3.83 14.57
N GLU A 227 5.23 -2.77 15.30
CA GLU A 227 4.85 -1.41 14.90
C GLU A 227 5.49 -1.00 13.57
N GLU A 228 6.78 -1.28 13.37
CA GLU A 228 7.46 -0.98 12.11
C GLU A 228 6.85 -1.74 10.92
N PHE A 229 6.52 -3.02 11.10
CA PHE A 229 5.82 -3.81 10.09
C PHE A 229 4.45 -3.21 9.71
N VAL A 230 3.65 -2.82 10.71
CA VAL A 230 2.33 -2.20 10.49
C VAL A 230 2.48 -0.82 9.84
N GLN A 231 3.50 -0.05 10.22
CA GLN A 231 3.79 1.24 9.59
C GLN A 231 4.19 1.08 8.12
N ARG A 232 5.00 0.07 7.77
CA ARG A 232 5.31 -0.26 6.37
C ARG A 232 4.03 -0.61 5.62
N MET A 233 3.23 -1.56 6.10
CA MET A 233 1.93 -1.90 5.51
C MET A 233 1.05 -0.66 5.26
N ASN A 234 0.96 0.23 6.25
CA ASN A 234 0.14 1.44 6.17
C ASN A 234 0.69 2.44 5.14
N LYS A 235 2.02 2.63 5.08
CA LYS A 235 2.68 3.52 4.12
C LYS A 235 2.61 2.98 2.70
N THR A 236 2.89 1.69 2.52
CA THR A 236 3.06 1.06 1.21
C THR A 236 1.74 0.95 0.45
N PHE A 237 0.62 0.64 1.12
CA PHE A 237 -0.67 0.59 0.43
C PHE A 237 -1.88 0.93 1.29
N ALA A 238 -1.93 0.64 2.60
CA ALA A 238 -3.21 0.77 3.32
C ALA A 238 -3.73 2.21 3.53
N ARG A 239 -2.88 3.24 3.39
CA ARG A 239 -3.33 4.65 3.31
C ARG A 239 -3.90 5.02 1.94
N CYS A 240 -3.42 4.38 0.88
CA CYS A 240 -3.64 4.79 -0.51
C CYS A 240 -4.57 3.88 -1.30
N TYR A 241 -4.63 2.63 -0.89
CA TYR A 241 -5.44 1.57 -1.42
C TYR A 241 -5.99 0.77 -0.25
N ASN A 242 -7.21 1.11 0.15
CA ASN A 242 -7.90 0.39 1.21
C ASN A 242 -9.34 0.08 0.80
N PRO A 243 -9.54 -0.96 -0.03
CA PRO A 243 -10.88 -1.39 -0.46
C PRO A 243 -11.79 -1.68 0.74
N THR A 244 -11.21 -2.13 1.84
CA THR A 244 -11.88 -2.62 3.04
C THR A 244 -12.25 -1.50 4.00
N ARG A 245 -11.42 -0.45 4.14
CA ARG A 245 -11.74 0.79 4.87
C ARG A 245 -12.83 1.57 4.16
N VAL A 246 -12.83 1.61 2.81
CA VAL A 246 -13.96 2.15 2.05
C VAL A 246 -15.23 1.34 2.34
N LYS A 247 -15.19 -0.01 2.31
CA LYS A 247 -16.35 -0.85 2.67
C LYS A 247 -16.80 -0.65 4.13
N HIS A 248 -15.89 -0.59 5.10
CA HIS A 248 -16.19 -0.41 6.52
C HIS A 248 -16.69 1.01 6.84
N GLU A 249 -16.13 2.06 6.23
CA GLU A 249 -16.61 3.43 6.37
C GLU A 249 -18.00 3.61 5.72
N LEU A 250 -18.23 3.00 4.56
CA LEU A 250 -19.54 3.00 3.91
C LEU A 250 -20.58 2.22 4.74
N ARG A 251 -20.21 1.08 5.34
CA ARG A 251 -21.08 0.31 6.26
C ARG A 251 -21.32 1.05 7.59
N ARG A 252 -20.32 1.69 8.19
CA ARG A 252 -20.49 2.51 9.41
C ARG A 252 -21.44 3.69 9.15
N LYS A 253 -21.26 4.39 8.02
CA LYS A 253 -22.15 5.50 7.61
C LYS A 253 -23.60 5.06 7.35
N SER A 254 -23.81 3.86 6.79
CA SER A 254 -25.18 3.34 6.56
C SER A 254 -25.90 2.93 7.85
N VAL A 255 -25.17 2.41 8.84
CA VAL A 255 -25.75 2.08 10.15
C VAL A 255 -26.08 3.34 10.95
N GLU A 256 -25.29 4.41 10.84
CA GLU A 256 -25.56 5.69 11.51
C GLU A 256 -26.72 6.48 10.88
N SER A 257 -26.91 6.42 9.56
CA SER A 257 -28.04 7.05 8.89
C SER A 257 -29.37 6.37 9.23
N THR A 258 -29.36 5.06 9.42
CA THR A 258 -30.54 4.26 9.80
C THR A 258 -30.96 4.50 11.25
N LYS A 259 -30.04 4.93 12.14
CA LYS A 259 -30.35 5.29 13.54
C LYS A 259 -30.86 6.72 13.72
N ARG A 260 -30.78 7.57 12.68
CA ARG A 260 -31.23 8.98 12.70
C ARG A 260 -32.53 9.22 11.92
N SER A 261 -33.15 8.15 11.39
CA SER A 261 -34.46 8.17 10.73
C SER A 261 -35.49 7.53 11.66
#